data_AF-A0AAI8YCF6-F1
#
_entry.id   AF-A0AAI8YCF6-F1
#
_cell.length_a   1.000
_cell.length_b   1.000
_cell.length_c   1.000
_cell.angle_alpha   90.00
_cell.angle_beta   90.00
_cell.angle_gamma   90.00
#
_symmetry.space_group_name_H-M   'P 1'
#
loop_
_entity.id
_entity.type
_entity.pdbx_description
1 polymer ?
#
loop_
_entity_poly.entity_id
_entity_poly.type
_entity_poly.pdbx_seq_one_letter_code
_entity_poly.pdbx_strand_id
1 'polypeptide(L)'
;MTLEANEGRLFFAPAAPIGHHPQGILDLGTGTGVWVMEMADKCPSAEVLGINLGPIQPDLPHHIANSCLTMDPVKQLRDVFERAGLGYRRVDGGAHPKSTDGCSHTNLKPSAWLELQDVDGMVHCDDGTLPPDLPVLVFTNLMVEALKFRTKSHAAVFGGQYLAECRFVNIGTWPKDT
;
A
#
# COMPACT_ATOMS: atom_id res chain seq x y z
N MET A 1 1.52 1.50 13.35
CA MET A 1 0.09 1.88 13.27
C MET A 1 -0.69 0.86 12.45
N THR A 2 -0.41 0.63 11.16
CA THR A 2 -1.17 -0.36 10.37
C THR A 2 -0.84 -1.81 10.72
N LEU A 3 0.41 -2.14 11.10
CA LEU A 3 0.75 -3.51 11.50
C LEU A 3 -0.07 -3.97 12.72
N GLU A 4 -0.26 -3.08 13.69
CA GLU A 4 -1.13 -3.31 14.85
C GLU A 4 -2.60 -3.46 14.43
N ALA A 5 -3.09 -2.61 13.53
CA ALA A 5 -4.45 -2.70 12.98
C ALA A 5 -4.69 -4.01 12.19
N ASN A 6 -3.62 -4.63 11.69
CA ASN A 6 -3.65 -5.89 10.96
C ASN A 6 -3.29 -7.11 11.83
N GLU A 7 -3.27 -6.98 13.15
CA GLU A 7 -2.93 -8.07 14.09
C GLU A 7 -1.55 -8.72 13.79
N GLY A 8 -0.57 -7.91 13.39
CA GLY A 8 0.77 -8.38 13.06
C GLY A 8 0.91 -9.01 11.67
N ARG A 9 -0.15 -9.00 10.85
CA ARG A 9 -0.12 -9.53 9.49
C ARG A 9 0.42 -8.48 8.51
N LEU A 10 1.45 -8.85 7.76
CA LEU A 10 2.12 -7.93 6.83
C LEU A 10 1.35 -7.68 5.53
N PHE A 11 0.63 -8.68 5.03
CA PHE A 11 -0.14 -8.60 3.79
C PHE A 11 -1.36 -9.53 3.81
N PHE A 12 -2.37 -9.18 3.01
CA PHE A 12 -3.61 -9.94 2.86
C PHE A 12 -3.78 -10.59 1.50
N ALA A 13 -3.01 -10.15 0.50
CA ALA A 13 -2.97 -10.74 -0.83
C ALA A 13 -2.76 -12.26 -0.71
N PRO A 14 -3.50 -13.07 -1.48
CA PRO A 14 -3.42 -14.52 -1.36
C PRO A 14 -2.00 -14.99 -1.70
N ALA A 15 -1.37 -15.72 -0.78
CA ALA A 15 -0.03 -16.27 -0.99
C ALA A 15 0.00 -17.35 -2.09
N ALA A 16 -1.14 -18.01 -2.34
CA ALA A 16 -1.21 -19.16 -3.26
C ALA A 16 -0.88 -18.82 -4.73
N PRO A 17 -1.33 -17.70 -5.33
CA PRO A 17 -0.99 -17.36 -6.72
C PRO A 17 0.36 -16.63 -6.86
N ILE A 18 0.93 -16.11 -5.77
CA ILE A 18 2.27 -15.49 -5.73
C ILE A 18 3.38 -16.58 -5.82
N GLY A 19 2.99 -17.84 -5.66
CA GLY A 19 3.90 -18.95 -5.39
C GLY A 19 4.42 -18.86 -3.94
N HIS A 20 4.95 -19.96 -3.40
CA HIS A 20 5.52 -19.97 -2.06
C HIS A 20 6.76 -19.07 -1.89
N HIS A 21 7.24 -18.45 -2.98
CA HIS A 21 8.50 -17.70 -3.07
C HIS A 21 8.38 -16.49 -3.99
N PRO A 22 7.79 -15.35 -3.54
CA PRO A 22 7.89 -14.10 -4.31
C PRO A 22 9.36 -13.81 -4.63
N GLN A 23 9.63 -13.31 -5.82
CA GLN A 23 10.99 -12.97 -6.28
C GLN A 23 11.30 -11.47 -6.14
N GLY A 24 10.25 -10.64 -6.14
CA GLY A 24 10.38 -9.20 -5.93
C GLY A 24 9.14 -8.64 -5.28
N ILE A 25 9.37 -7.75 -4.31
CA ILE A 25 8.38 -7.06 -3.49
C ILE A 25 8.71 -5.57 -3.52
N LEU A 26 7.73 -4.73 -3.80
CA LEU A 26 7.85 -3.28 -3.75
C LEU A 26 6.95 -2.76 -2.64
N ASP A 27 7.40 -1.80 -1.84
CA ASP A 27 6.63 -1.04 -0.85
C ASP A 27 6.74 0.46 -1.16
N LEU A 28 5.67 1.03 -1.69
CA LEU A 28 5.58 2.47 -1.96
C LEU A 28 5.02 3.18 -0.73
N GLY A 29 5.68 4.23 -0.26
CA GLY A 29 5.31 4.92 0.98
C GLY A 29 5.83 4.19 2.21
N THR A 30 7.03 3.58 2.12
CA THR A 30 7.56 2.66 3.14
C THR A 30 7.81 3.30 4.52
N GLY A 31 7.79 4.63 4.59
CA GLY A 31 8.00 5.37 5.82
C GLY A 31 9.39 5.09 6.40
N THR A 32 9.43 4.54 7.62
CA THR A 32 10.67 4.14 8.32
C THR A 32 11.29 2.85 7.77
N GLY A 33 10.63 2.12 6.87
CA GLY A 33 11.16 0.87 6.30
C GLY A 33 10.98 -0.38 7.16
N VAL A 34 10.32 -0.29 8.33
CA VAL A 34 10.09 -1.45 9.22
C VAL A 34 9.38 -2.59 8.49
N TRP A 35 8.35 -2.29 7.71
CA TRP A 35 7.63 -3.29 6.94
C TRP A 35 8.52 -4.00 5.92
N VAL A 36 9.39 -3.26 5.23
CA VAL A 36 10.36 -3.81 4.26
C VAL A 36 11.33 -4.76 4.92
N MET A 37 11.84 -4.39 6.11
CA MET A 37 12.73 -5.25 6.89
C MET A 37 12.04 -6.56 7.29
N GLU A 38 10.82 -6.49 7.84
CA GLU A 38 10.08 -7.68 8.24
C GLU A 38 9.69 -8.57 7.05
N MET A 39 9.37 -7.98 5.90
CA MET A 39 9.08 -8.75 4.67
C MET A 39 10.33 -9.41 4.09
N ALA A 40 11.47 -8.74 4.14
CA ALA A 40 12.74 -9.29 3.68
C ALA A 40 13.17 -10.51 4.52
N ASP A 41 12.94 -10.47 5.84
CA ASP A 41 13.16 -11.60 6.74
C ASP A 41 12.20 -12.77 6.46
N LYS A 42 10.91 -12.48 6.22
CA LYS A 42 9.91 -13.53 5.92
C LYS A 42 10.05 -14.14 4.53
N CYS A 43 10.59 -13.38 3.57
CA CYS A 43 10.76 -13.80 2.18
C CYS A 43 12.23 -13.64 1.78
N PRO A 44 13.16 -14.46 2.31
CA PRO A 44 14.58 -14.30 2.06
C PRO A 44 14.97 -14.53 0.58
N SER A 45 14.09 -15.18 -0.20
CA SER A 45 14.25 -15.34 -1.65
C SER A 45 13.82 -14.12 -2.48
N ALA A 46 13.14 -13.15 -1.86
CA ALA A 46 12.60 -11.98 -2.54
C ALA A 46 13.55 -10.78 -2.39
N GLU A 47 13.70 -10.00 -3.45
CA GLU A 47 14.22 -8.63 -3.37
C GLU A 47 13.09 -7.70 -2.88
N VAL A 48 13.29 -6.97 -1.78
CA VAL A 48 12.28 -6.09 -1.17
C VAL A 48 12.72 -4.63 -1.27
N LEU A 49 12.08 -3.86 -2.13
CA LEU A 49 12.38 -2.44 -2.33
C LEU A 49 11.34 -1.57 -1.61
N GLY A 50 11.78 -0.70 -0.70
CA GLY A 50 10.96 0.34 -0.11
C GLY A 50 11.28 1.71 -0.68
N ILE A 51 10.25 2.48 -1.01
CA ILE A 51 10.40 3.85 -1.52
C ILE A 51 9.63 4.81 -0.64
N ASN A 52 10.27 5.90 -0.22
CA ASN A 52 9.61 6.99 0.48
C ASN A 52 10.12 8.34 -0.02
N LEU A 53 9.25 9.35 -0.03
CA LEU A 53 9.64 10.70 -0.46
C LEU A 53 10.47 11.46 0.57
N GLY A 54 10.40 11.09 1.85
CA GLY A 54 11.13 11.74 2.93
C GLY A 54 12.32 10.91 3.43
N PRO A 55 13.43 11.56 3.86
CA PRO A 55 14.61 10.89 4.42
C PRO A 55 14.39 10.54 5.89
N ILE A 56 13.51 9.56 6.15
CA ILE A 56 13.16 9.13 7.52
C ILE A 56 13.58 7.69 7.81
N GLN A 57 14.30 7.06 6.89
CA GLN A 57 14.72 5.68 7.00
C GLN A 57 15.96 5.60 7.91
N PRO A 58 16.03 4.60 8.81
CA PRO A 58 17.24 4.31 9.55
C PRO A 58 18.30 3.70 8.63
N ASP A 59 19.55 3.68 9.10
CA ASP A 59 20.57 2.85 8.47
C ASP A 59 20.12 1.38 8.51
N LEU A 60 20.01 0.75 7.33
CA LEU A 60 19.56 -0.63 7.21
C LEU A 60 20.56 -1.58 7.89
N PRO A 61 20.09 -2.53 8.71
CA PRO A 61 20.95 -3.57 9.25
C PRO A 61 21.59 -4.40 8.13
N HIS A 62 22.89 -4.69 8.23
CA HIS A 62 23.65 -5.46 7.24
C HIS A 62 23.09 -6.87 6.92
N HIS A 63 22.22 -7.43 7.77
CA HIS A 63 21.63 -8.75 7.55
C HIS A 63 20.46 -8.74 6.55
N ILE A 64 19.94 -7.57 6.18
CA ILE A 64 18.81 -7.43 5.26
C ILE A 64 19.31 -7.05 3.86
N ALA A 65 20.23 -7.87 3.34
CA ALA A 65 20.94 -7.64 2.08
C ALA A 65 20.01 -7.69 0.85
N ASN A 66 18.84 -8.29 0.99
CA ASN A 66 17.80 -8.34 -0.03
C ASN A 66 16.84 -7.14 0.04
N SER A 67 17.14 -6.10 0.84
CA SER A 67 16.33 -4.89 0.92
C SER A 67 17.06 -3.64 0.41
N CYS A 68 16.29 -2.69 -0.11
CA CYS A 68 16.77 -1.38 -0.48
C CYS A 68 15.74 -0.32 -0.08
N LEU A 69 16.19 0.79 0.50
CA LEU A 69 15.35 1.94 0.82
C LEU A 69 15.85 3.14 0.02
N THR A 70 14.96 3.80 -0.73
CA THR A 70 15.34 4.86 -1.65
C THR A 70 14.34 6.00 -1.69
N MET A 71 14.85 7.20 -2.02
CA MET A 71 14.05 8.37 -2.36
C MET A 71 13.94 8.60 -3.88
N ASP A 72 14.69 7.85 -4.71
CA ASP A 72 14.67 7.97 -6.18
C ASP A 72 13.80 6.87 -6.80
N PRO A 73 12.54 7.17 -7.19
CA PRO A 73 11.67 6.20 -7.80
C PRO A 73 12.11 5.80 -9.22
N VAL A 74 12.79 6.67 -9.98
CA VAL A 74 12.80 6.50 -11.45
C VAL A 74 13.77 5.42 -11.92
N LYS A 75 14.92 5.28 -11.27
CA LYS A 75 15.98 4.37 -11.75
C LYS A 75 15.80 2.92 -11.27
N GLN A 76 15.31 2.73 -10.05
CA GLN A 76 15.21 1.41 -9.40
C GLN A 76 13.86 0.72 -9.63
N LEU A 77 12.80 1.50 -9.90
CA LEU A 77 11.47 0.94 -10.10
C LEU A 77 11.40 -0.01 -11.28
N ARG A 78 11.97 0.32 -12.44
CA ARG A 78 11.84 -0.50 -13.66
C ARG A 78 12.35 -1.92 -13.46
N ASP A 79 13.54 -2.05 -12.88
CA ASP A 79 14.21 -3.33 -12.69
C ASP A 79 13.48 -4.21 -11.66
N VAL A 80 12.97 -3.61 -10.58
CA VAL A 80 12.20 -4.33 -9.56
C VAL A 80 10.82 -4.70 -10.09
N PHE A 81 10.17 -3.81 -10.85
CA PHE A 81 8.88 -4.06 -11.47
C PHE A 81 8.89 -5.23 -12.45
N GLU A 82 9.92 -5.32 -13.31
CA GLU A 82 10.12 -6.46 -14.21
C GLU A 82 10.37 -7.78 -13.46
N ARG A 83 10.81 -7.73 -12.19
CA ARG A 83 11.07 -8.90 -11.33
C ARG A 83 9.98 -9.19 -10.30
N ALA A 84 9.13 -8.22 -9.96
CA ALA A 84 8.18 -8.31 -8.86
C ALA A 84 7.01 -9.26 -9.17
N GLY A 85 6.88 -10.29 -8.33
CA GLY A 85 5.69 -11.16 -8.29
C GLY A 85 4.62 -10.64 -7.33
N LEU A 86 4.97 -9.65 -6.50
CA LEU A 86 4.09 -8.98 -5.56
C LEU A 86 4.41 -7.48 -5.56
N GLY A 87 3.46 -6.64 -5.96
CA GLY A 87 3.52 -5.20 -5.73
C GLY A 87 2.72 -4.87 -4.48
N TYR A 88 3.35 -4.30 -3.46
CA TYR A 88 2.65 -3.81 -2.28
C TYR A 88 2.69 -2.27 -2.30
N ARG A 89 1.55 -1.62 -2.12
CA ARG A 89 1.47 -0.16 -2.08
C ARG A 89 0.68 0.27 -0.87
N ARG A 90 1.38 0.77 0.14
CA ARG A 90 0.79 1.50 1.26
C ARG A 90 0.56 2.96 0.83
N VAL A 91 -0.69 3.39 0.68
CA VAL A 91 -0.96 4.82 0.51
C VAL A 91 -1.29 5.37 1.88
N ASP A 92 -0.31 5.85 2.63
CA ASP A 92 -0.62 6.77 3.72
C ASP A 92 -0.93 8.13 3.09
N GLY A 93 -2.22 8.52 3.06
CA GLY A 93 -2.59 9.93 2.89
C GLY A 93 -2.82 10.43 1.46
N GLY A 94 -3.67 9.72 0.70
CA GLY A 94 -4.46 10.31 -0.39
C GLY A 94 -3.74 10.59 -1.71
N ALA A 95 -2.70 9.82 -2.03
CA ALA A 95 -2.16 9.77 -3.39
C ALA A 95 -3.12 9.01 -4.31
N HIS A 96 -3.69 9.71 -5.29
CA HIS A 96 -4.49 9.08 -6.33
C HIS A 96 -3.59 8.18 -7.20
N PRO A 97 -3.95 6.93 -7.49
CA PRO A 97 -3.13 6.05 -8.34
C PRO A 97 -2.93 6.55 -9.78
N LYS A 98 -3.61 7.63 -10.19
CA LYS A 98 -3.32 8.36 -11.44
C LYS A 98 -2.18 9.39 -11.34
N SER A 99 -1.73 9.78 -10.14
CA SER A 99 -0.62 10.73 -9.99
C SER A 99 0.75 10.10 -10.24
N THR A 100 0.80 8.79 -10.48
CA THR A 100 1.90 8.12 -11.18
C THR A 100 1.45 7.98 -12.63
N ASP A 101 2.03 8.77 -13.52
CA ASP A 101 1.73 8.75 -14.96
C ASP A 101 1.88 7.33 -15.51
N GLY A 102 0.74 6.68 -15.78
CA GLY A 102 0.69 5.30 -16.27
C GLY A 102 0.46 4.29 -15.14
N CYS A 103 -0.69 3.62 -15.22
CA CYS A 103 -1.11 2.52 -14.36
C CYS A 103 0.07 1.67 -13.87
N SER A 104 0.15 1.42 -12.56
CA SER A 104 1.02 0.40 -11.96
C SER A 104 0.96 -0.95 -12.69
N HIS A 105 -0.15 -1.23 -13.38
CA HIS A 105 -0.35 -2.39 -14.25
C HIS A 105 0.73 -2.55 -15.34
N THR A 106 1.29 -1.49 -15.93
CA THR A 106 2.29 -1.66 -17.03
C THR A 106 3.64 -2.13 -16.52
N ASN A 107 3.90 -1.98 -15.23
CA ASN A 107 5.19 -2.28 -14.65
C ASN A 107 5.16 -3.58 -13.83
N LEU A 108 3.98 -4.11 -13.49
CA LEU A 108 3.91 -5.38 -12.77
C LEU A 108 3.99 -6.59 -13.71
N LYS A 109 4.59 -7.68 -13.25
CA LYS A 109 4.52 -8.96 -13.96
C LYS A 109 3.07 -9.39 -14.17
N PRO A 110 2.75 -10.06 -15.29
CA PRO A 110 1.51 -10.81 -15.39
C PRO A 110 1.38 -11.76 -14.18
N SER A 111 0.21 -11.79 -13.53
CA SER A 111 -0.10 -12.50 -12.26
C SER A 111 0.37 -11.86 -10.96
N ALA A 112 1.07 -10.72 -10.99
CA ALA A 112 1.43 -10.02 -9.76
C ALA A 112 0.19 -9.43 -9.06
N TRP A 113 0.25 -9.40 -7.73
CA TRP A 113 -0.77 -8.78 -6.90
C TRP A 113 -0.43 -7.33 -6.63
N LEU A 114 -1.46 -6.49 -6.52
CA LEU A 114 -1.37 -5.15 -5.95
C LEU A 114 -2.25 -5.09 -4.71
N GLU A 115 -1.66 -4.84 -3.55
CA GLU A 115 -2.38 -4.64 -2.30
C GLU A 115 -2.33 -3.17 -1.89
N LEU A 116 -3.50 -2.64 -1.51
CA LEU A 116 -3.67 -1.30 -0.95
C LEU A 116 -4.08 -1.44 0.51
N GLN A 117 -3.24 -0.97 1.42
CA GLN A 117 -3.60 -0.74 2.81
C GLN A 117 -3.59 0.76 3.07
N ASP A 118 -4.75 1.31 3.43
CA ASP A 118 -5.00 2.74 3.61
C ASP A 118 -5.98 2.94 4.78
N VAL A 119 -5.96 4.12 5.38
CA VAL A 119 -6.89 4.54 6.42
C VAL A 119 -7.78 5.63 5.85
N ASP A 120 -9.08 5.43 5.95
CA ASP A 120 -10.01 6.44 5.48
C ASP A 120 -10.11 7.61 6.47
N GLY A 121 -10.03 8.83 5.94
CA GLY A 121 -10.13 10.06 6.75
C GLY A 121 -11.56 10.40 7.20
N MET A 122 -12.55 9.61 6.79
CA MET A 122 -13.95 9.74 7.19
C MET A 122 -14.30 8.66 8.21
N VAL A 123 -15.13 8.99 9.20
CA VAL A 123 -15.75 7.97 10.06
C VAL A 123 -16.87 7.27 9.30
N HIS A 124 -16.87 5.93 9.39
CA HIS A 124 -17.91 5.07 8.84
C HIS A 124 -18.64 4.34 9.96
N CYS A 125 -19.84 3.85 9.64
CA CYS A 125 -20.70 3.11 10.55
C CYS A 125 -21.50 2.11 9.72
N ASP A 126 -21.46 0.85 10.13
CA ASP A 126 -22.05 -0.30 9.43
C ASP A 126 -23.48 -0.62 9.89
N ASP A 127 -23.87 -0.19 11.10
CA ASP A 127 -25.20 -0.39 11.66
C ASP A 127 -26.12 0.84 11.55
N GLY A 128 -25.64 1.93 10.97
CA GLY A 128 -26.41 3.17 10.75
C GLY A 128 -26.72 3.95 12.02
N THR A 129 -26.06 3.66 13.14
CA THR A 129 -26.31 4.34 14.42
C THR A 129 -25.60 5.70 14.54
N LEU A 130 -24.75 6.07 13.59
CA LEU A 130 -23.97 7.30 13.61
C LEU A 130 -24.84 8.55 13.39
N PRO A 131 -25.02 9.42 14.40
CA PRO A 131 -25.79 10.66 14.24
C PRO A 131 -25.03 11.66 13.36
N PRO A 132 -25.73 12.44 12.50
CA PRO A 132 -25.09 13.39 11.59
C PRO A 132 -24.40 14.56 12.30
N ASP A 133 -24.80 14.86 13.53
CA ASP A 133 -24.29 15.94 14.37
C ASP A 133 -23.24 15.47 15.39
N LEU A 134 -22.86 14.18 15.35
CA LEU A 134 -21.85 13.66 16.26
C LEU A 134 -20.52 14.42 16.03
N PRO A 135 -19.88 14.96 17.09
CA PRO A 135 -18.72 15.83 16.93
C PRO A 135 -17.57 15.23 16.13
N VAL A 136 -17.34 13.91 16.24
CA VAL A 136 -16.29 13.23 15.48
C VAL A 136 -16.59 13.19 13.98
N LEU A 137 -17.84 12.97 13.59
CA LEU A 137 -18.25 12.97 12.18
C LEU A 137 -18.14 14.37 11.59
N VAL A 138 -18.59 15.39 12.32
CA VAL A 138 -18.43 16.80 11.93
C VAL A 138 -16.94 17.13 11.75
N PHE A 139 -16.09 16.71 12.69
CA PHE A 139 -14.65 16.92 12.60
C PHE A 139 -14.04 16.25 11.36
N THR A 140 -14.32 14.97 11.10
CA THR A 140 -13.77 14.28 9.93
C THR A 140 -14.28 14.87 8.61
N ASN A 141 -15.54 15.30 8.55
CA ASN A 141 -16.09 16.00 7.39
C ASN A 141 -15.31 17.27 7.09
N LEU A 142 -15.07 18.09 8.12
CA LEU A 142 -14.31 19.33 7.98
C LEU A 142 -12.86 19.06 7.57
N MET A 143 -12.23 18.00 8.10
CA MET A 143 -10.88 17.60 7.71
C MET A 143 -10.81 17.18 6.23
N VAL A 144 -11.77 16.36 5.76
CA VAL A 144 -11.84 15.95 4.34
C VAL A 144 -12.04 17.17 3.44
N GLU A 145 -12.97 18.06 3.78
CA GLU A 145 -13.23 19.29 3.02
C GLU A 145 -12.02 20.24 2.99
N ALA A 146 -11.32 20.39 4.11
CA ALA A 146 -10.14 21.25 4.19
C ALA A 146 -8.98 20.70 3.35
N LEU A 147 -8.84 19.37 3.28
CA LEU A 147 -7.71 18.71 2.61
C LEU A 147 -7.94 18.46 1.13
N LYS A 148 -9.17 18.56 0.61
CA LYS A 148 -9.55 18.16 -0.77
C LYS A 148 -8.71 18.75 -1.90
N PHE A 149 -8.09 19.92 -1.69
CA PHE A 149 -7.23 20.59 -2.68
C PHE A 149 -5.76 20.15 -2.61
N ARG A 150 -5.35 19.49 -1.53
CA ARG A 150 -3.97 19.03 -1.29
C ARG A 150 -3.84 17.52 -1.39
N THR A 151 -4.83 16.79 -0.88
CA THR A 151 -4.86 15.34 -0.85
C THR A 151 -6.29 14.81 -0.89
N LYS A 152 -6.46 13.55 -1.30
CA LYS A 152 -7.74 12.84 -1.22
C LYS A 152 -7.77 12.02 0.08
N SER A 153 -8.08 12.64 1.20
CA SER A 153 -8.13 11.97 2.52
C SER A 153 -9.28 10.96 2.66
N HIS A 154 -10.24 10.95 1.74
CA HIS A 154 -11.30 9.95 1.63
C HIS A 154 -11.05 8.99 0.45
N ALA A 155 -9.79 8.63 0.19
CA ALA A 155 -9.40 7.81 -0.97
C ALA A 155 -9.60 6.31 -0.76
N ALA A 156 -9.55 5.84 0.49
CA ALA A 156 -9.51 4.41 0.81
C ALA A 156 -10.75 3.66 0.31
N VAL A 157 -11.93 4.29 0.37
CA VAL A 157 -13.19 3.72 -0.13
C VAL A 157 -13.23 3.54 -1.66
N PHE A 158 -12.33 4.20 -2.39
CA PHE A 158 -12.25 4.14 -3.85
C PHE A 158 -11.15 3.19 -4.36
N GLY A 159 -10.44 2.48 -3.48
CA GLY A 159 -9.33 1.60 -3.86
C GLY A 159 -9.71 0.58 -4.93
N GLY A 160 -10.90 -0.05 -4.81
CA GLY A 160 -11.40 -0.99 -5.82
C GLY A 160 -11.67 -0.34 -7.19
N GLN A 161 -12.25 0.86 -7.20
CA GLN A 161 -12.46 1.63 -8.43
C GLN A 161 -11.13 1.96 -9.10
N TYR A 162 -10.14 2.40 -8.32
CA TYR A 162 -8.82 2.73 -8.83
C TYR A 162 -8.12 1.54 -9.48
N LEU A 163 -8.19 0.37 -8.85
CA LEU A 163 -7.65 -0.87 -9.41
C LEU A 163 -8.37 -1.25 -10.72
N ALA A 164 -9.70 -1.07 -10.79
CA ALA A 164 -10.49 -1.37 -11.98
C ALA A 164 -10.14 -0.44 -13.15
N GLU A 165 -9.97 0.87 -12.89
CA GLU A 165 -9.51 1.85 -13.89
C GLU A 165 -8.11 1.49 -14.43
N CYS A 166 -7.28 0.86 -13.59
CA CYS A 166 -5.98 0.32 -13.98
C CYS A 166 -6.02 -1.09 -14.60
N ARG A 167 -7.22 -1.64 -14.87
CA ARG A 167 -7.45 -2.96 -15.48
C ARG A 167 -6.97 -4.16 -14.67
N PHE A 168 -6.81 -4.01 -13.35
CA PHE A 168 -6.62 -5.16 -12.48
C PHE A 168 -7.88 -6.04 -12.49
N VAL A 169 -7.67 -7.34 -12.30
CA VAL A 169 -8.73 -8.33 -12.14
C VAL A 169 -8.71 -8.90 -10.71
N ASN A 170 -9.74 -9.64 -10.32
CA ASN A 170 -9.86 -10.21 -8.96
C ASN A 170 -9.81 -9.16 -7.83
N ILE A 171 -10.42 -8.00 -8.07
CA ILE A 171 -10.49 -6.88 -7.13
C ILE A 171 -11.48 -7.22 -6.01
N GLY A 172 -11.06 -7.00 -4.76
CA GLY A 172 -11.90 -7.18 -3.58
C GLY A 172 -11.15 -6.82 -2.30
N THR A 173 -11.89 -6.69 -1.20
CA THR A 173 -11.33 -6.59 0.15
C THR A 173 -10.85 -7.96 0.61
N TRP A 174 -9.79 -7.98 1.41
CA TRP A 174 -9.21 -9.22 1.96
C TRP A 174 -8.91 -9.05 3.46
N PRO A 175 -8.96 -10.13 4.27
CA PRO A 175 -9.31 -11.49 3.86
C PRO A 175 -10.77 -11.57 3.42
N LYS A 176 -11.08 -12.34 2.37
CA LYS A 176 -12.47 -12.75 2.14
C LYS A 176 -12.87 -13.52 3.39
N ASP A 177 -13.92 -13.07 4.06
CA ASP A 177 -14.42 -13.56 5.35
C ASP A 177 -14.10 -15.04 5.59
N THR A 178 -13.56 -15.34 6.78
CA THR A 178 -13.44 -16.72 7.29
C THR A 178 -14.80 -17.40 7.36
#